data_AF-A0A7W6H938-F1
#
_entry.id   AF-A0A7W6H938-F1
#
_cell.length_a   1.000
_cell.length_b   1.000
_cell.length_c   1.000
_cell.angle_alpha   90.00
_cell.angle_beta   90.00
_cell.angle_gamma   90.00
#
_symmetry.space_group_name_H-M   'P 1'
#
loop_
_entity.id
_entity.type
_entity.pdbx_description
1 polymer ?
#
loop_
_entity_poly.entity_id
_entity_poly.type
_entity_poly.pdbx_seq_one_letter_code
_entity_poly.pdbx_strand_id
1 'polypeptide(L)'
;MPAIERYNGPLWQTLRSVDPNGSLAQVAFLSARYGFRSASAEIADYDVRLTRDLTDAMIAGGMTTRWPRPRLPSMPDDAGIHPGVEIAGFHHAAREPLRDVALIGGALYLEVMRAFLVGFREMGCLASDATITEINGPIGFMRRDLRLWLQAAQNPHSKP
;
A
#
# COMPACT_ATOMS: atom_id res chain seq x y z
N MET A 1 -3.77 -8.85 -15.88
CA MET A 1 -2.41 -8.84 -15.27
C MET A 1 -2.47 -8.09 -13.95
N PRO A 2 -1.97 -8.71 -12.87
CA PRO A 2 -1.82 -8.11 -11.54
C PRO A 2 -0.91 -6.88 -11.49
N ALA A 3 -1.09 -6.03 -10.49
CA ALA A 3 -0.23 -4.87 -10.26
C ALA A 3 1.23 -5.25 -9.96
N ILE A 4 1.45 -6.33 -9.20
CA ILE A 4 2.80 -6.84 -8.87
C ILE A 4 3.60 -7.24 -10.11
N GLU A 5 2.94 -7.69 -11.17
CA GLU A 5 3.55 -8.06 -12.45
C GLU A 5 3.66 -6.85 -13.40
N ARG A 6 2.66 -5.96 -13.37
CA ARG A 6 2.61 -4.81 -14.30
C ARG A 6 3.65 -3.74 -13.98
N TYR A 7 3.84 -3.42 -12.71
CA TYR A 7 4.74 -2.34 -12.37
C TYR A 7 6.19 -2.74 -12.57
N ASN A 8 6.90 -1.94 -13.36
CA ASN A 8 8.31 -2.14 -13.68
C ASN A 8 9.24 -1.15 -12.97
N GLY A 9 8.72 -0.40 -12.00
CA GLY A 9 9.52 0.52 -11.19
C GLY A 9 10.60 -0.21 -10.37
N PRO A 10 11.70 0.46 -10.00
CA PRO A 10 12.83 -0.21 -9.35
C PRO A 10 12.51 -0.86 -7.99
N LEU A 11 11.52 -0.34 -7.25
CA LEU A 11 11.04 -0.96 -6.01
C LEU A 11 10.31 -2.27 -6.29
N TRP A 12 9.45 -2.33 -7.31
CA TRP A 12 8.75 -3.54 -7.71
C TRP A 12 9.71 -4.62 -8.21
N GLN A 13 10.73 -4.24 -8.99
CA GLN A 13 11.79 -5.16 -9.39
C GLN A 13 12.56 -5.70 -8.17
N THR A 14 12.80 -4.86 -7.16
CA THR A 14 13.50 -5.26 -5.94
C THR A 14 12.64 -6.20 -5.10
N LEU A 15 11.36 -5.88 -4.92
CA LEU A 15 10.38 -6.74 -4.25
C LEU A 15 10.33 -8.12 -4.90
N ARG A 16 10.11 -8.20 -6.21
CA ARG A 16 10.06 -9.49 -6.93
C ARG A 16 11.37 -10.26 -6.89
N SER A 17 12.51 -9.57 -6.76
CA SER A 17 13.81 -10.21 -6.62
C SER A 17 14.05 -10.79 -5.22
N VAL A 18 13.49 -10.18 -4.17
CA VAL A 18 13.74 -10.56 -2.76
C VAL A 18 12.65 -11.48 -2.23
N ASP A 19 11.41 -11.26 -2.64
CA ASP A 19 10.24 -12.05 -2.29
C ASP A 19 9.50 -12.53 -3.56
N PRO A 20 10.11 -13.41 -4.37
CA PRO A 20 9.51 -13.85 -5.65
C PRO A 20 8.19 -14.59 -5.46
N ASN A 21 7.97 -15.20 -4.28
CA ASN A 21 6.78 -16.01 -3.98
C ASN A 21 5.74 -15.26 -3.14
N GLY A 22 5.99 -14.01 -2.73
CA GLY A 22 5.11 -13.25 -1.84
C GLY A 22 4.98 -13.86 -0.44
N SER A 23 6.01 -14.58 0.02
CA SER A 23 6.03 -15.28 1.31
C SER A 23 6.53 -14.41 2.48
N LEU A 24 7.20 -13.29 2.19
CA LEU A 24 7.81 -12.43 3.20
C LEU A 24 6.88 -11.30 3.62
N ALA A 25 6.10 -10.77 2.70
CA ALA A 25 5.17 -9.68 3.00
C ALA A 25 3.91 -9.75 2.13
N GLN A 26 2.78 -9.37 2.72
CA GLN A 26 1.61 -9.00 1.94
C GLN A 26 1.83 -7.59 1.37
N VAL A 27 1.52 -7.38 0.09
CA VAL A 27 1.88 -6.15 -0.62
C VAL A 27 0.64 -5.41 -1.10
N ALA A 28 0.54 -4.14 -0.74
CA ALA A 28 -0.42 -3.19 -1.30
C ALA A 28 0.30 -2.11 -2.12
N PHE A 29 -0.43 -1.43 -2.99
CA PHE A 29 0.02 -0.23 -3.68
C PHE A 29 -0.96 0.92 -3.48
N LEU A 30 -0.43 2.13 -3.45
CA LEU A 30 -1.21 3.36 -3.54
C LEU A 30 -1.09 3.94 -4.95
N SER A 31 -2.22 4.26 -5.57
CA SER A 31 -2.35 4.73 -6.93
C SER A 31 -3.26 5.94 -7.02
N ALA A 32 -2.90 6.90 -7.87
CA ALA A 32 -3.77 8.02 -8.23
C ALA A 32 -5.11 7.56 -8.83
N ARG A 33 -5.10 6.48 -9.62
CA ARG A 33 -6.30 5.97 -10.30
C ARG A 33 -7.10 5.02 -9.42
N TYR A 34 -6.42 4.09 -8.77
CA TYR A 34 -7.05 2.96 -8.10
C TYR A 34 -7.11 3.10 -6.57
N GLY A 35 -6.57 4.18 -6.00
CA GLY A 35 -6.46 4.34 -4.55
C GLY A 35 -5.52 3.31 -3.96
N PHE A 36 -5.84 2.82 -2.76
CA PHE A 36 -5.09 1.78 -2.08
C PHE A 36 -5.68 0.40 -2.41
N ARG A 37 -4.86 -0.51 -2.96
CA ARG A 37 -5.28 -1.87 -3.33
C ARG A 37 -4.19 -2.90 -3.13
N SER A 38 -4.59 -4.17 -3.02
CA SER A 38 -3.67 -5.30 -3.07
C SER A 38 -2.87 -5.36 -4.38
N ALA A 39 -1.60 -5.72 -4.29
CA ALA A 39 -0.73 -5.91 -5.45
C ALA A 39 -1.15 -7.09 -6.34
N SER A 40 -1.98 -8.01 -5.83
CA SER A 40 -2.60 -9.08 -6.64
C SER A 40 -3.77 -8.56 -7.49
N ALA A 41 -4.26 -7.35 -7.25
CA ALA A 41 -5.36 -6.79 -8.01
C ALA A 41 -5.00 -6.58 -9.48
N GLU A 42 -5.91 -6.96 -10.37
CA GLU A 42 -5.79 -6.64 -11.78
C GLU A 42 -5.96 -5.15 -12.02
N ILE A 43 -5.04 -4.60 -12.81
CA ILE A 43 -5.06 -3.19 -13.22
C ILE A 43 -4.94 -3.10 -14.75
N ALA A 44 -5.56 -2.08 -15.33
CA ALA A 44 -5.34 -1.72 -16.73
C ALA A 44 -4.02 -0.96 -16.86
N ASP A 45 -3.56 -0.78 -18.10
CA ASP A 45 -2.47 0.17 -18.34
C ASP A 45 -2.94 1.60 -18.07
N TYR A 46 -2.08 2.39 -17.41
CA TYR A 46 -2.33 3.77 -17.07
C TYR A 46 -1.04 4.48 -16.64
N ASP A 47 -0.96 5.78 -16.91
CA ASP A 47 0.09 6.64 -16.39
C ASP A 47 -0.56 7.89 -15.78
N VAL A 48 -0.83 7.83 -14.48
CA VAL A 48 -1.40 8.93 -13.72
C VAL A 48 -0.61 9.08 -12.43
N ARG A 49 -0.06 10.27 -12.22
CA ARG A 49 0.70 10.61 -11.03
C ARG A 49 -0.20 11.17 -9.94
N LEU A 50 0.16 10.91 -8.69
CA LEU A 50 -0.52 11.50 -7.54
C LEU A 50 -0.20 13.00 -7.50
N THR A 51 -1.24 13.83 -7.48
CA THR A 51 -1.14 15.30 -7.32
C THR A 51 -1.45 15.71 -5.89
N ARG A 52 -1.17 16.97 -5.53
CA ARG A 52 -1.53 17.52 -4.22
C ARG A 52 -3.04 17.43 -3.97
N ASP A 53 -3.85 17.94 -4.89
CA ASP A 53 -5.31 17.93 -4.76
C ASP A 53 -5.87 16.51 -4.59
N LEU A 54 -5.29 15.54 -5.31
CA LEU A 54 -5.70 14.14 -5.21
C LEU A 54 -5.26 13.50 -3.89
N THR A 55 -4.09 13.88 -3.39
CA THR A 55 -3.61 13.49 -2.05
C THR A 55 -4.58 13.99 -0.99
N ASP A 56 -4.94 15.28 -1.04
CA ASP A 56 -5.89 15.89 -0.10
C ASP A 56 -7.28 15.23 -0.20
N ALA A 57 -7.75 14.94 -1.41
CA ALA A 57 -9.02 14.23 -1.62
C ALA A 57 -9.01 12.79 -1.09
N MET A 58 -7.89 12.06 -1.23
CA MET A 58 -7.75 10.70 -0.68
C MET A 58 -7.73 10.72 0.84
N ILE A 59 -7.02 11.67 1.45
CA ILE A 59 -6.94 11.83 2.90
C ILE A 59 -8.32 12.20 3.46
N ALA A 60 -8.97 13.22 2.90
CA ALA A 60 -10.30 13.65 3.31
C ALA A 60 -11.36 12.55 3.12
N GLY A 61 -11.20 11.72 2.09
CA GLY A 61 -12.10 10.60 1.80
C GLY A 61 -11.98 9.41 2.76
N GLY A 62 -10.85 9.28 3.46
CA GLY A 62 -10.65 8.28 4.50
C GLY A 62 -10.90 6.83 4.06
N MET A 63 -11.43 6.00 4.97
CA MET A 63 -11.54 4.55 4.81
C MET A 63 -12.66 4.08 3.87
N THR A 64 -13.61 4.95 3.55
CA THR A 64 -14.86 4.61 2.86
C THR A 64 -14.94 5.14 1.44
N THR A 65 -14.07 6.07 1.05
CA THR A 65 -14.06 6.62 -0.31
C THR A 65 -13.51 5.60 -1.31
N ARG A 66 -14.32 5.33 -2.35
CA ARG A 66 -14.02 4.36 -3.40
C ARG A 66 -13.17 4.95 -4.51
N TRP A 67 -12.22 4.15 -4.99
CA TRP A 67 -11.35 4.47 -6.12
C TRP A 67 -11.34 3.31 -7.15
N PRO A 68 -11.39 3.60 -8.46
CA PRO A 68 -11.52 4.92 -9.08
C PRO A 68 -12.86 5.58 -8.74
N ARG A 69 -12.88 6.92 -8.74
CA ARG A 69 -14.15 7.66 -8.64
C ARG A 69 -15.01 7.38 -9.88
N PRO A 70 -16.34 7.43 -9.75
CA PRO A 70 -17.23 7.31 -10.89
C PRO A 70 -16.85 8.31 -11.99
N ARG A 71 -16.88 7.88 -13.25
CA ARG A 71 -16.50 8.73 -14.39
C ARG A 71 -17.45 9.92 -14.57
N LEU A 72 -18.71 9.74 -14.15
CA LEU A 72 -19.77 10.74 -14.23
C LEU A 72 -20.43 10.87 -12.86
N PRO A 73 -20.84 12.07 -12.44
CA PRO A 73 -21.55 12.27 -11.17
C PRO A 73 -22.87 11.50 -11.04
N SER A 74 -23.50 11.17 -12.17
CA SER A 74 -24.76 10.42 -12.23
C SER A 74 -24.59 8.90 -12.08
N MET A 75 -23.35 8.39 -12.11
CA MET A 75 -23.09 6.97 -11.96
C MET A 75 -23.14 6.56 -10.48
N PRO A 76 -23.64 5.35 -10.17
CA PRO A 76 -23.59 4.82 -8.81
C PRO A 76 -22.15 4.81 -8.25
N ASP A 77 -22.00 5.08 -6.95
CA ASP A 77 -20.71 5.03 -6.24
C ASP A 77 -20.35 3.59 -5.82
N ASP A 78 -20.46 2.64 -6.76
CA ASP A 78 -20.08 1.23 -6.59
C ASP A 78 -18.90 0.81 -7.48
N ALA A 79 -18.47 1.68 -8.39
CA ALA A 79 -17.46 1.39 -9.41
C ALA A 79 -16.02 1.19 -8.86
N GLY A 80 -15.76 1.62 -7.63
CA GLY A 80 -14.44 1.57 -7.01
C GLY A 80 -14.38 0.74 -5.72
N ILE A 81 -13.17 0.50 -5.24
CA ILE A 81 -12.90 -0.15 -3.96
C ILE A 81 -12.36 0.91 -2.99
N HIS A 82 -12.76 0.81 -1.72
CA HIS A 82 -12.26 1.71 -0.68
C HIS A 82 -11.19 1.03 0.18
N PRO A 83 -10.23 1.79 0.73
CA PRO A 83 -9.09 1.25 1.48
C PRO A 83 -9.50 0.33 2.64
N GLY A 84 -10.64 0.61 3.29
CA GLY A 84 -11.15 -0.21 4.39
C GLY A 84 -11.44 -1.68 4.01
N VAL A 85 -11.96 -1.93 2.80
CA VAL A 85 -12.18 -3.32 2.32
C VAL A 85 -10.86 -4.01 2.02
N GLU A 86 -9.91 -3.30 1.41
CA GLU A 86 -8.61 -3.85 1.04
C GLU A 86 -7.82 -4.24 2.30
N ILE A 87 -7.71 -3.33 3.30
CA ILE A 87 -7.01 -3.64 4.56
C ILE A 87 -7.68 -4.77 5.35
N ALA A 88 -9.02 -4.86 5.35
CA ALA A 88 -9.72 -5.96 5.98
C ALA A 88 -9.37 -7.31 5.34
N GLY A 89 -9.13 -7.33 4.02
CA GLY A 89 -8.61 -8.50 3.31
C GLY A 89 -7.22 -8.92 3.79
N PHE A 90 -6.30 -7.95 3.95
CA PHE A 90 -4.95 -8.20 4.49
C PHE A 90 -5.00 -8.74 5.93
N HIS A 91 -5.83 -8.13 6.77
CA HIS A 91 -6.07 -8.57 8.15
C HIS A 91 -6.63 -10.00 8.20
N HIS A 92 -7.65 -10.29 7.38
CA HIS A 92 -8.24 -11.63 7.33
C HIS A 92 -7.22 -12.69 6.88
N ALA A 93 -6.39 -12.38 5.89
CA ALA A 93 -5.31 -13.27 5.44
C ALA A 93 -4.24 -13.47 6.53
N ALA A 94 -3.89 -12.42 7.28
CA ALA A 94 -2.96 -12.50 8.41
C ALA A 94 -3.55 -13.26 9.62
N ARG A 95 -4.88 -13.25 9.78
CA ARG A 95 -5.64 -13.78 10.92
C ARG A 95 -5.37 -13.06 12.26
N GLU A 96 -4.62 -11.96 12.22
CA GLU A 96 -4.34 -11.07 13.34
C GLU A 96 -4.07 -9.65 12.82
N PRO A 97 -4.18 -8.62 13.69
CA PRO A 97 -3.80 -7.25 13.33
C PRO A 97 -2.34 -7.18 12.86
N LEU A 98 -2.10 -6.44 11.77
CA LEU A 98 -0.76 -6.26 11.22
C LEU A 98 0.14 -5.58 12.26
N ARG A 99 1.38 -6.07 12.42
CA ARG A 99 2.31 -5.60 13.46
C ARG A 99 3.60 -4.98 12.94
N ASP A 100 3.99 -5.29 11.71
CA ASP A 100 5.18 -4.75 11.07
C ASP A 100 4.79 -4.27 9.67
N VAL A 101 4.91 -2.97 9.43
CA VAL A 101 4.45 -2.35 8.19
C VAL A 101 5.52 -1.41 7.66
N ALA A 102 5.94 -1.61 6.42
CA ALA A 102 6.78 -0.67 5.69
C ALA A 102 5.93 0.23 4.76
N LEU A 103 6.09 1.55 4.88
CA LEU A 103 5.57 2.53 3.94
C LEU A 103 6.68 2.97 2.99
N ILE A 104 6.47 2.82 1.69
CA ILE A 104 7.55 3.01 0.70
C ILE A 104 7.03 3.85 -0.46
N GLY A 105 7.64 4.99 -0.70
CA GLY A 105 7.22 5.84 -1.81
C GLY A 105 7.78 7.25 -1.74
N GLY A 106 7.32 8.11 -2.65
CA GLY A 106 7.58 9.55 -2.60
C GLY A 106 6.77 10.25 -1.51
N ALA A 107 7.12 11.50 -1.22
CA ALA A 107 6.53 12.27 -0.10
C ALA A 107 4.98 12.32 -0.14
N LEU A 108 4.37 12.60 -1.29
CA LEU A 108 2.90 12.64 -1.43
C LEU A 108 2.25 11.27 -1.14
N TYR A 109 2.87 10.19 -1.59
CA TYR A 109 2.36 8.84 -1.34
C TYR A 109 2.45 8.49 0.15
N LEU A 110 3.54 8.89 0.82
CA LEU A 110 3.71 8.70 2.26
C LEU A 110 2.71 9.50 3.08
N GLU A 111 2.35 10.72 2.65
CA GLU A 111 1.33 11.54 3.30
C GLU A 111 -0.02 10.82 3.35
N VAL A 112 -0.48 10.27 2.21
CA VAL A 112 -1.72 9.48 2.15
C VAL A 112 -1.60 8.19 2.97
N MET A 113 -0.50 7.44 2.82
CA MET A 113 -0.32 6.18 3.54
C MET A 113 -0.32 6.37 5.06
N ARG A 114 0.31 7.43 5.57
CA ARG A 114 0.27 7.79 7.00
C ARG A 114 -1.14 8.08 7.48
N ALA A 115 -1.92 8.84 6.71
CA ALA A 115 -3.33 9.10 7.05
C ALA A 115 -4.13 7.79 7.09
N PHE A 116 -3.88 6.86 6.15
CA PHE A 116 -4.55 5.57 6.13
C PHE A 116 -4.18 4.67 7.32
N LEU A 117 -2.95 4.74 7.83
CA LEU A 117 -2.57 3.99 9.04
C LEU A 117 -3.45 4.34 10.25
N VAL A 118 -3.90 5.59 10.38
CA VAL A 118 -4.82 6.00 11.45
C VAL A 118 -6.13 5.22 11.32
N GLY A 119 -6.74 5.24 10.13
CA GLY A 119 -7.97 4.50 9.86
C GLY A 119 -7.80 2.98 10.02
N PHE A 120 -6.67 2.42 9.61
CA PHE A 120 -6.38 0.98 9.76
C PHE A 120 -6.29 0.56 11.23
N ARG A 121 -5.78 1.42 12.12
CA ARG A 121 -5.78 1.19 13.57
C ARG A 121 -7.18 1.27 14.16
N GLU A 122 -7.96 2.27 13.78
CA GLU A 122 -9.36 2.43 14.23
C GLU A 122 -10.22 1.22 13.83
N MET A 123 -9.94 0.64 12.67
CA MET A 123 -10.59 -0.59 12.18
C MET A 123 -10.06 -1.88 12.85
N GLY A 124 -9.06 -1.81 13.73
CA GLY A 124 -8.43 -2.96 14.37
C GLY A 124 -7.59 -3.84 13.42
N CYS A 125 -7.35 -3.39 12.19
CA CYS A 125 -6.56 -4.13 11.19
C CYS A 125 -5.05 -3.94 11.40
N LEU A 126 -4.65 -2.89 12.11
CA LEU A 126 -3.27 -2.59 12.49
C LEU A 126 -3.17 -2.58 14.02
N ALA A 127 -2.18 -3.29 14.57
CA ALA A 127 -1.96 -3.31 16.01
C ALA A 127 -1.61 -1.91 16.53
N SER A 128 -2.00 -1.61 17.78
CA SER A 128 -1.71 -0.32 18.42
C SER A 128 -0.19 -0.10 18.61
N ASP A 129 0.56 -1.18 18.82
CA ASP A 129 2.02 -1.23 18.96
C ASP A 129 2.73 -1.61 17.65
N ALA A 130 2.04 -1.54 16.50
CA ALA A 130 2.64 -1.89 15.22
C ALA A 130 3.86 -1.03 14.92
N THR A 131 4.95 -1.69 14.52
CA THR A 131 6.18 -1.05 14.04
C THR A 131 5.94 -0.51 12.63
N ILE A 132 6.14 0.79 12.45
CA ILE A 132 6.01 1.45 11.16
C ILE A 132 7.40 1.87 10.68
N THR A 133 7.85 1.30 9.56
CA THR A 133 9.10 1.66 8.91
C THR A 133 8.80 2.50 7.68
N GLU A 134 9.32 3.73 7.62
CA GLU A 134 9.18 4.56 6.43
C GLU A 134 10.45 4.53 5.60
N ILE A 135 10.28 4.26 4.30
CA ILE A 135 11.38 4.14 3.35
C ILE A 135 11.18 5.21 2.28
N ASN A 136 11.92 6.30 2.43
CA ASN A 136 11.92 7.45 1.53
C ASN A 136 13.35 7.91 1.25
N GLY A 137 13.59 8.42 0.04
CA GLY A 137 14.87 9.00 -0.32
C GLY A 137 15.25 8.70 -1.77
N PRO A 138 16.55 8.83 -2.13
CA PRO A 138 17.02 8.42 -3.43
C PRO A 138 16.73 6.94 -3.69
N ILE A 139 16.35 6.60 -4.93
CA ILE A 139 15.86 5.26 -5.29
C ILE A 139 16.81 4.12 -4.90
N GLY A 140 18.13 4.35 -4.94
CA GLY A 140 19.12 3.36 -4.50
C GLY A 140 19.00 2.99 -3.02
N PHE A 141 18.82 3.98 -2.15
CA PHE A 141 18.61 3.78 -0.71
C PHE A 141 17.27 3.09 -0.44
N MET A 142 16.19 3.54 -1.09
CA MET A 142 14.88 2.92 -0.91
C MET A 142 14.88 1.43 -1.28
N ARG A 143 15.58 1.06 -2.37
CA ARG A 143 15.73 -0.35 -2.77
C ARG A 143 16.53 -1.16 -1.75
N ARG A 144 17.61 -0.59 -1.23
CA ARG A 144 18.43 -1.24 -0.19
C ARG A 144 17.60 -1.48 1.06
N ASP A 145 16.91 -0.45 1.53
CA ASP A 145 16.20 -0.50 2.80
C ASP A 145 14.93 -1.39 2.68
N LEU A 146 14.26 -1.41 1.53
CA LEU A 146 13.19 -2.37 1.24
C LEU A 146 13.69 -3.82 1.34
N ARG A 147 14.86 -4.11 0.76
CA ARG A 147 15.47 -5.44 0.84
C ARG A 147 15.77 -5.81 2.29
N LEU A 148 16.37 -4.90 3.06
CA LEU A 148 16.70 -5.15 4.47
C LEU A 148 15.44 -5.42 5.30
N TRP A 149 14.38 -4.64 5.10
CA TRP A 149 13.11 -4.85 5.81
C TRP A 149 12.48 -6.22 5.48
N LEU A 150 12.41 -6.59 4.20
CA LEU A 150 11.90 -7.90 3.77
C LEU A 150 12.71 -9.08 4.33
N GLN A 151 14.05 -8.94 4.37
CA GLN A 151 14.93 -9.99 4.87
C GLN A 151 14.88 -10.10 6.41
N ALA A 152 14.66 -8.99 7.11
CA ALA A 152 14.47 -8.99 8.56
C ALA A 152 13.21 -9.77 8.96
N ALA A 153 12.17 -9.80 8.12
CA ALA A 153 10.97 -10.60 8.34
C ALA A 153 11.25 -12.12 8.38
N GLN A 154 12.35 -12.58 7.77
CA GLN A 154 12.76 -14.00 7.82
C GLN A 154 13.40 -14.40 9.16
N ASN A 155 13.94 -13.43 9.91
CA ASN A 155 14.66 -13.67 11.17
C ASN A 155 14.09 -12.79 12.30
N PRO A 156 12.97 -13.21 12.93
CA PRO A 156 12.34 -12.43 14.00
C PRO A 156 13.22 -12.23 15.25
N HIS A 157 14.35 -12.94 15.37
CA HIS A 157 15.33 -12.80 16.46
C HIS A 157 16.43 -11.75 16.19
N SER A 158 16.38 -11.04 15.05
CA SER A 158 17.41 -10.06 14.66
C SER A 158 16.94 -8.60 14.72
N LYS A 159 15.77 -8.32 15.31
CA LYS A 159 15.38 -6.95 15.63
C LYS A 159 16.00 -6.55 16.98
N PRO A 160 16.74 -5.43 17.04
CA PRO A 160 17.30 -4.94 18.30
C PRO A 160 16.21 -4.54 19.31
#